data_AF-A0A820CPI1-F1
#
_entry.id   AF-A0A820CPI1-F1
#
_cell.length_a   1.000
_cell.length_b   1.000
_cell.length_c   1.000
_cell.angle_alpha   90.00
_cell.angle_beta   90.00
_cell.angle_gamma   90.00
#
_symmetry.space_group_name_H-M   'P 1'
#
loop_
_entity.id
_entity.type
_entity.pdbx_description
1 polymer ?
#
loop_
_entity_poly.entity_id
_entity_poly.type
_entity_poly.pdbx_seq_one_letter_code
_entity_poly.pdbx_strand_id
1 'polypeptide(L)'
;MGDSAGGDLTLLTIQALVARHLPMPRAAVTLSPWADFSTSGESYTRNRFTDLMILAESIAWGIQHVLGPNHAQIARDDPLHSPLYGSFKGFPSLYITVGIAELLEDDFRRVVDKARAEAVDITLEVGQNLMHVHPLFFPFFS
;
A
#
# COMPACT_ATOMS: atom_id res chain seq x y z
N MET A 1 8.99 -6.19 5.34
CA MET A 1 8.34 -6.75 4.13
C MET A 1 6.92 -7.08 4.52
N GLY A 2 5.99 -6.84 3.62
CA GLY A 2 4.61 -7.31 3.79
C GLY A 2 3.79 -7.06 2.55
N ASP A 3 2.62 -7.67 2.52
CA ASP A 3 1.67 -7.62 1.43
C ASP A 3 0.36 -6.95 1.86
N SER A 4 -0.34 -6.26 0.95
CA SER A 4 -1.64 -5.65 1.26
C SER A 4 -1.57 -4.74 2.50
N ALA A 5 -2.36 -5.03 3.54
CA ALA A 5 -2.28 -4.38 4.86
C ALA A 5 -0.93 -4.59 5.58
N GLY A 6 -0.22 -5.70 5.35
CA GLY A 6 1.15 -5.88 5.80
C GLY A 6 2.16 -5.02 5.02
N GLY A 7 1.85 -4.70 3.76
CA GLY A 7 2.60 -3.75 2.94
C GLY A 7 2.46 -2.33 3.49
N ASP A 8 1.23 -1.93 3.80
CA ASP A 8 0.91 -0.72 4.57
C ASP A 8 1.70 -0.64 5.89
N LEU A 9 1.57 -1.65 6.75
CA LEU A 9 2.29 -1.71 8.02
C LEU A 9 3.81 -1.64 7.84
N THR A 10 4.35 -2.21 6.75
CA THR A 10 5.76 -2.07 6.41
C THR A 10 6.11 -0.60 6.17
N LEU A 11 5.35 0.13 5.35
CA LEU A 11 5.60 1.55 5.09
C LEU A 11 5.47 2.39 6.37
N LEU A 12 4.41 2.21 7.15
CA LEU A 12 4.19 2.89 8.43
C LEU A 12 5.32 2.61 9.43
N THR A 13 5.82 1.37 9.47
CA THR A 13 6.95 1.01 10.34
C THR A 13 8.20 1.79 9.95
N ILE A 14 8.52 1.89 8.65
CA ILE A 14 9.67 2.67 8.18
C ILE A 14 9.49 4.16 8.52
N GLN A 15 8.29 4.73 8.31
CA GLN A 15 7.97 6.11 8.72
C GLN A 15 8.23 6.33 10.22
N ALA A 16 7.80 5.40 11.06
CA ALA A 16 8.02 5.45 12.50
C ALA A 16 9.50 5.35 12.88
N LEU A 17 10.30 4.52 12.18
CA LEU A 17 11.74 4.42 12.41
C LEU A 17 12.45 5.73 12.07
N VAL A 18 12.13 6.34 10.93
CA VAL A 18 12.66 7.65 10.52
C VAL A 18 12.32 8.72 11.55
N ALA A 19 11.04 8.83 11.92
CA ALA A 19 10.56 9.85 12.86
C ALA A 19 11.20 9.73 14.26
N ARG A 20 11.61 8.52 14.66
CA ARG A 20 12.26 8.24 15.95
C ARG A 20 13.78 8.17 15.86
N HIS A 21 14.37 8.45 14.69
CA HIS A 21 15.81 8.33 14.44
C HIS A 21 16.40 6.97 14.85
N LEU A 22 15.64 5.90 14.59
CA LEU A 22 16.04 4.53 14.91
C LEU A 22 16.82 3.89 13.75
N PRO A 23 17.60 2.81 14.01
CA PRO A 23 18.29 2.09 12.96
C PRO A 23 17.34 1.64 11.83
N MET A 24 17.73 1.93 10.60
CA MET A 24 16.94 1.61 9.41
C MET A 24 17.32 0.23 8.84
N PRO A 25 16.37 -0.54 8.30
CA PRO A 25 16.71 -1.72 7.53
C PRO A 25 17.40 -1.30 6.22
N ARG A 26 18.11 -2.24 5.59
CA ARG A 26 18.79 -1.98 4.31
C ARG A 26 17.82 -1.74 3.15
N ALA A 27 16.64 -2.36 3.20
CA ALA A 27 15.60 -2.22 2.19
C ALA A 27 14.23 -2.54 2.79
N ALA A 28 13.17 -2.10 2.11
CA ALA A 28 11.80 -2.50 2.35
C ALA A 28 11.21 -3.15 1.07
N VAL A 29 10.27 -4.06 1.26
CA VAL A 29 9.60 -4.80 0.18
C VAL A 29 8.11 -4.76 0.46
N THR A 30 7.32 -4.29 -0.49
CA THR A 30 5.86 -4.31 -0.42
C THR A 30 5.25 -5.02 -1.62
N LEU A 31 4.24 -5.86 -1.37
CA LEU A 31 3.45 -6.51 -2.40
C LEU A 31 2.05 -5.87 -2.34
N SER A 32 1.64 -5.12 -3.36
CA SER A 32 0.28 -4.54 -3.41
C SER A 32 -0.13 -3.75 -2.15
N PRO A 33 0.65 -2.75 -1.68
CA PRO A 33 0.39 -2.08 -0.40
C PRO A 33 -0.94 -1.32 -0.39
N TRP A 34 -1.71 -1.46 0.69
CA TRP A 34 -2.96 -0.71 0.91
C TRP A 34 -2.72 0.63 1.60
N ALA A 35 -2.32 1.64 0.84
CA ALA A 35 -1.73 2.85 1.40
C ALA A 35 -2.71 4.01 1.67
N ASP A 36 -3.96 3.92 1.19
CA ASP A 36 -4.99 4.97 1.31
C ASP A 36 -6.31 4.44 1.92
N PHE A 37 -6.56 4.73 3.20
CA PHE A 37 -7.85 4.40 3.83
C PHE A 37 -8.96 5.39 3.51
N SER A 38 -8.64 6.52 2.85
CA SER A 38 -9.66 7.45 2.36
C SER A 38 -10.29 6.98 1.05
N THR A 39 -9.75 5.90 0.45
CA THR A 39 -10.23 5.30 -0.80
C THR A 39 -10.41 6.33 -1.90
N SER A 40 -9.48 7.28 -2.01
CA SER A 40 -9.62 8.45 -2.90
C SER A 40 -9.17 8.19 -4.34
N GLY A 41 -8.49 7.05 -4.58
CA GLY A 41 -8.12 6.61 -5.93
C GLY A 41 -9.33 6.26 -6.80
N GLU A 42 -9.27 6.58 -8.09
CA GLU A 42 -10.29 6.21 -9.06
C GLU A 42 -10.33 4.70 -9.31
N SER A 43 -9.21 4.00 -9.07
CA SER A 43 -9.09 2.54 -9.16
C SER A 43 -10.12 1.80 -8.30
N TYR A 44 -10.55 2.37 -7.17
CA TYR A 44 -11.62 1.79 -6.35
C TYR A 44 -12.97 1.69 -7.08
N THR A 45 -13.18 2.53 -8.10
CA THR A 45 -14.36 2.45 -8.98
C THR A 45 -14.03 1.72 -10.28
N ARG A 46 -12.94 2.10 -10.94
CA ARG A 46 -12.52 1.57 -12.25
C ARG A 46 -12.26 0.06 -12.21
N ASN A 47 -11.63 -0.42 -11.14
CA ASN A 47 -11.19 -1.81 -10.98
C ASN A 47 -12.12 -2.62 -10.05
N ARG A 48 -13.32 -2.11 -9.71
CA ARG A 48 -14.22 -2.79 -8.76
C ARG A 48 -14.61 -4.22 -9.14
N PHE A 49 -14.52 -4.56 -10.43
CA PHE A 49 -14.89 -5.87 -10.98
C PHE A 49 -13.68 -6.64 -11.55
N THR A 50 -12.47 -6.09 -11.47
CA THR A 50 -11.26 -6.72 -12.01
C THR A 50 -10.37 -7.30 -10.92
N ASP A 51 -10.49 -6.83 -9.69
CA ASP A 51 -9.78 -7.40 -8.55
C ASP A 51 -10.45 -8.71 -8.11
N LEU A 52 -9.71 -9.81 -8.21
CA LEU A 52 -10.19 -11.16 -7.89
C LEU A 52 -10.05 -11.51 -6.40
N MET A 53 -9.36 -10.70 -5.60
CA MET A 53 -9.16 -10.95 -4.17
C MET A 53 -9.88 -9.95 -3.28
N ILE A 54 -9.87 -8.68 -3.66
CA ILE A 54 -10.48 -7.61 -2.88
C ILE A 54 -11.79 -7.21 -3.54
N LEU A 55 -12.88 -7.40 -2.80
CA LEU A 55 -14.18 -6.85 -3.19
C LEU A 55 -14.24 -5.37 -2.79
N ALA A 56 -14.62 -4.49 -3.72
CA ALA A 56 -14.76 -3.07 -3.42
C ALA A 56 -15.72 -2.82 -2.24
N GLU A 57 -16.77 -3.64 -2.14
CA GLU A 57 -17.77 -3.59 -1.08
C GLU A 57 -17.22 -3.99 0.30
N SER A 58 -16.10 -4.72 0.39
CA SER A 58 -15.50 -5.13 1.67
C SER A 58 -14.48 -4.13 2.21
N ILE A 59 -14.03 -3.15 1.43
CA ILE A 59 -13.02 -2.17 1.86
C ILE A 59 -13.47 -1.39 3.10
N ALA A 60 -14.71 -0.90 3.11
CA ALA A 60 -15.23 -0.15 4.26
C ALA A 60 -15.22 -0.99 5.54
N TRP A 61 -15.53 -2.28 5.44
CA TRP A 61 -15.46 -3.24 6.54
C TRP A 61 -14.01 -3.44 6.98
N GLY A 62 -13.07 -3.62 6.04
CA GLY A 62 -11.65 -3.77 6.34
C GLY A 62 -11.09 -2.60 7.15
N ILE A 63 -11.41 -1.36 6.74
CA ILE A 63 -10.90 -0.16 7.42
C ILE A 63 -11.44 -0.08 8.85
N GLN A 64 -12.71 -0.40 9.06
CA GLN A 64 -13.30 -0.43 10.41
C GLN A 64 -12.58 -1.41 11.33
N HIS A 65 -12.13 -2.56 10.80
CA HIS A 65 -11.42 -3.57 11.58
C HIS A 65 -9.97 -3.17 11.87
N VAL A 66 -9.28 -2.54 10.92
CA VAL A 66 -7.91 -2.04 11.12
C VAL A 66 -7.89 -0.87 12.11
N LEU A 67 -8.81 0.08 11.98
CA LEU A 67 -8.88 1.27 12.85
C LEU A 67 -9.58 1.01 14.20
N GLY A 68 -10.28 -0.12 14.32
CA GLY A 68 -10.92 -0.56 15.56
C GLY A 68 -12.17 0.25 15.96
N PRO A 69 -12.59 0.17 17.24
CA PRO A 69 -13.88 0.71 17.69
C PRO A 69 -14.00 2.23 17.56
N ASN A 70 -12.88 2.96 17.56
CA ASN A 70 -12.85 4.41 17.42
C ASN A 70 -12.67 4.89 15.97
N HIS A 71 -12.80 4.00 14.96
CA HIS A 71 -12.56 4.32 13.55
C HIS A 71 -13.33 5.56 13.04
N ALA A 72 -14.51 5.85 13.60
CA ALA A 72 -15.31 7.01 13.21
C ALA A 72 -14.70 8.36 13.65
N GLN A 73 -13.74 8.33 14.58
CA GLN A 73 -13.03 9.50 15.09
C GLN A 73 -11.65 9.67 14.44
N ILE A 74 -11.22 8.70 13.64
CA ILE A 74 -9.91 8.69 12.98
C ILE A 74 -10.10 9.16 11.54
N ALA A 75 -9.36 10.20 11.16
CA ALA A 75 -9.34 10.68 9.79
C ALA A 75 -8.76 9.60 8.87
N ARG A 76 -9.42 9.36 7.74
CA ARG A 76 -9.03 8.28 6.82
C ARG A 76 -7.74 8.56 6.04
N ASP A 77 -7.31 9.81 6.04
CA ASP A 77 -6.05 10.31 5.50
C ASP A 77 -5.01 10.60 6.60
N ASP A 78 -5.24 10.12 7.83
CA ASP A 78 -4.27 10.23 8.92
C ASP A 78 -3.00 9.45 8.56
N PRO A 79 -1.81 10.11 8.48
CA PRO A 79 -0.56 9.46 8.12
C PRO A 79 -0.11 8.38 9.12
N LEU A 80 -0.72 8.27 10.30
CA LEU A 80 -0.47 7.16 11.23
C LEU A 80 -1.11 5.84 10.79
N HIS A 81 -2.08 5.89 9.88
CA HIS A 81 -2.84 4.73 9.40
C HIS A 81 -2.84 4.61 7.88
N SER A 82 -2.57 5.70 7.16
CA SER A 82 -2.52 5.72 5.70
C SER A 82 -1.19 6.29 5.22
N PRO A 83 -0.19 5.43 4.95
CA PRO A 83 1.19 5.83 4.72
C PRO A 83 1.35 6.72 3.49
N LEU A 84 0.40 6.69 2.56
CA LEU A 84 0.36 7.60 1.41
C LEU A 84 0.39 9.09 1.84
N TYR A 85 -0.20 9.43 2.97
CA TYR A 85 -0.23 10.80 3.47
C TYR A 85 0.99 11.15 4.32
N GLY A 86 1.75 10.15 4.78
CA GLY A 86 3.01 10.33 5.52
C GLY A 86 4.22 10.66 4.64
N SER A 87 5.33 11.06 5.26
CA SER A 87 6.60 11.35 4.56
C SER A 87 7.36 10.06 4.24
N PHE A 88 7.92 9.96 3.05
CA PHE A 88 8.86 8.93 2.59
C PHE A 88 10.34 9.37 2.65
N LYS A 89 10.65 10.63 2.97
CA LYS A 89 12.03 11.10 3.21
C LYS A 89 12.78 10.20 4.19
N GLY A 90 14.01 9.85 3.84
CA GLY A 90 14.86 9.01 4.68
C GLY A 90 14.54 7.51 4.62
N PHE A 91 13.61 7.10 3.75
CA PHE A 91 13.38 5.67 3.49
C PHE A 91 14.63 4.98 2.93
N PRO A 92 14.78 3.67 3.20
CA PRO A 92 15.76 2.86 2.52
C PRO A 92 15.28 2.56 1.09
N SER A 93 16.09 1.85 0.28
CA SER A 93 15.62 1.37 -1.03
C SER A 93 14.34 0.55 -0.86
N LEU A 94 13.37 0.82 -1.73
CA LEU A 94 12.02 0.26 -1.66
C LEU A 94 11.74 -0.55 -2.92
N TYR A 95 11.42 -1.83 -2.73
CA TYR A 95 10.89 -2.67 -3.79
C TYR A 95 9.37 -2.75 -3.67
N ILE A 96 8.67 -2.55 -4.77
CA ILE A 96 7.22 -2.66 -4.86
C ILE A 96 6.86 -3.56 -6.04
N THR A 97 6.00 -4.54 -5.82
CA THR A 97 5.38 -5.33 -6.90
C THR A 97 3.87 -5.33 -6.76
N VAL A 98 3.20 -5.12 -7.89
CA VAL A 98 1.75 -4.86 -7.98
C VAL A 98 1.21 -5.36 -9.31
N GLY A 99 -0.09 -5.60 -9.37
CA GLY A 99 -0.89 -5.76 -10.56
C GLY A 99 -1.72 -4.50 -10.87
N ILE A 100 -2.07 -4.31 -12.14
CA ILE A 100 -2.94 -3.18 -12.55
C ILE A 100 -4.43 -3.54 -12.60
N ALA A 101 -4.79 -4.81 -12.39
CA ALA A 101 -6.20 -5.20 -12.24
C ALA A 101 -6.70 -4.98 -10.79
N GLU A 102 -5.83 -4.48 -9.90
CA GLU A 102 -6.08 -4.30 -8.48
C GLU A 102 -7.00 -3.12 -8.18
N LEU A 103 -7.82 -3.27 -7.15
CA LEU A 103 -8.57 -2.16 -6.58
C LEU A 103 -7.65 -1.06 -6.05
N LEU A 104 -6.48 -1.45 -5.53
CA LEU A 104 -5.47 -0.60 -4.91
C LEU A 104 -4.46 -0.01 -5.93
N GLU A 105 -4.78 -0.04 -7.22
CA GLU A 105 -3.85 0.42 -8.26
C GLU A 105 -3.39 1.88 -8.03
N ASP A 106 -4.33 2.79 -7.75
CA ASP A 106 -3.98 4.20 -7.59
C ASP A 106 -3.22 4.47 -6.27
N ASP A 107 -3.38 3.61 -5.25
CA ASP A 107 -2.61 3.70 -4.00
C ASP A 107 -1.12 3.55 -4.27
N PHE A 108 -0.73 2.45 -4.94
CA PHE A 108 0.70 2.22 -5.20
C PHE A 108 1.26 3.27 -6.15
N ARG A 109 0.49 3.73 -7.16
CA ARG A 109 0.94 4.76 -8.09
C ARG A 109 1.29 6.04 -7.33
N ARG A 110 0.39 6.48 -6.46
CA ARG A 110 0.58 7.70 -5.66
C ARG A 110 1.71 7.53 -4.63
N VAL A 111 1.87 6.35 -4.04
CA VAL A 111 3.02 6.04 -3.16
C VAL A 111 4.34 6.15 -3.93
N VAL A 112 4.44 5.52 -5.10
CA VAL A 112 5.64 5.55 -5.94
C VAL A 112 5.99 6.98 -6.35
N ASP A 113 5.00 7.74 -6.81
CA ASP A 113 5.21 9.12 -7.25
C ASP A 113 5.70 10.00 -6.10
N LYS A 114 5.06 9.90 -4.93
CA LYS A 114 5.46 10.66 -3.74
C LYS A 114 6.83 10.25 -3.22
N ALA A 115 7.11 8.95 -3.12
CA ALA A 115 8.39 8.46 -2.64
C ALA A 115 9.55 8.81 -3.59
N ARG A 116 9.33 8.77 -4.92
CA ARG A 116 10.32 9.27 -5.90
C ARG A 116 10.56 10.77 -5.76
N ALA A 117 9.50 11.57 -5.57
CA ALA A 117 9.62 13.00 -5.33
C ALA A 117 10.40 13.32 -4.04
N GLU A 118 10.43 12.39 -3.09
CA GLU A 118 11.19 12.47 -1.85
C GLU A 118 12.54 11.72 -1.90
N ALA A 119 13.03 11.46 -3.12
CA ALA A 119 14.34 10.88 -3.42
C ALA A 119 14.57 9.46 -2.87
N VAL A 120 13.50 8.67 -2.72
CA VAL A 120 13.60 7.24 -2.41
C VAL A 120 14.02 6.47 -3.66
N ASP A 121 15.00 5.58 -3.50
CA ASP A 121 15.38 4.60 -4.54
C ASP A 121 14.32 3.51 -4.62
N ILE A 122 13.58 3.46 -5.73
CA ILE A 122 12.43 2.56 -5.90
C ILE A 122 12.63 1.63 -7.10
N THR A 123 12.56 0.34 -6.84
CA THR A 123 12.31 -0.68 -7.87
C THR A 123 10.83 -1.01 -7.88
N LEU A 124 10.17 -0.78 -9.03
CA LEU A 124 8.75 -1.07 -9.23
C LEU A 124 8.58 -2.14 -10.31
N GLU A 125 7.91 -3.23 -9.96
CA GLU A 125 7.46 -4.25 -10.89
C GLU A 125 5.94 -4.21 -11.05
N VAL A 126 5.48 -4.04 -12.29
CA VAL A 126 4.06 -3.90 -12.60
C VAL A 126 3.59 -5.06 -13.47
N GLY A 127 2.73 -5.89 -12.92
CA GLY A 127 2.03 -6.97 -13.60
C GLY A 127 0.86 -6.46 -14.43
N GLN A 128 0.92 -6.63 -15.75
CA GLN A 128 -0.20 -6.34 -16.64
C GLN A 128 -1.30 -7.39 -16.42
N ASN A 129 -2.54 -6.95 -16.19
CA ASN A 129 -3.69 -7.82 -15.93
C ASN A 129 -3.52 -8.79 -14.75
N LEU A 130 -2.55 -8.54 -13.85
CA LEU A 130 -2.34 -9.36 -12.67
C LEU A 130 -3.19 -8.86 -11.50
N MET A 131 -3.63 -9.79 -10.68
CA MET A 131 -4.46 -9.55 -9.50
C MET A 131 -3.65 -9.05 -8.30
N HIS A 132 -4.37 -8.65 -7.24
CA HIS A 132 -3.80 -8.30 -5.95
C HIS A 132 -2.86 -9.41 -5.46
N VAL A 133 -1.69 -9.04 -4.92
CA VAL A 133 -0.69 -9.99 -4.39
C VAL A 133 -0.26 -11.11 -5.34
N HIS A 134 -0.29 -10.88 -6.66
CA HIS A 134 0.01 -11.92 -7.66
C HIS A 134 1.28 -12.77 -7.41
N PRO A 135 2.39 -12.30 -6.81
CA PRO A 135 3.56 -13.14 -6.57
C PRO A 135 3.27 -14.34 -5.64
N LEU A 136 2.27 -14.23 -4.76
CA LEU A 136 1.86 -15.33 -3.87
C LEU A 136 1.12 -16.45 -4.62
N PHE A 137 0.62 -16.16 -5.82
CA PHE A 137 -0.16 -17.09 -6.63
C PHE A 137 0.64 -17.70 -7.78
N PHE A 138 1.96 -17.51 -7.80
CA PHE A 138 2.84 -18.08 -8.82
C PHE A 138 2.58 -19.58 -9.13
N PRO A 139 2.33 -20.47 -8.14
CA PRO A 139 2.05 -21.88 -8.43
C PRO A 139 0.77 -22.14 -9.26
N PHE A 140 -0.14 -21.17 -9.35
CA PHE A 140 -1.43 -21.32 -10.04
C PHE A 140 -1.41 -20.75 -11.46
N PHE A 141 -0.32 -20.10 -11.87
CA PHE A 141 -0.18 -19.42 -13.16
C PHE A 141 0.92 -20.04 -14.07
N SER A 142 1.28 -21.31 -13.84
CA SER A 142 2.26 -22.06 -14.63
C SER A 142 1.70 -22.64 -15.93
#